data_AF-A0A8T4BC21-F1
#
_entry.id   AF-A0A8T4BC21-F1
#
_cell.length_a   1.000
_cell.length_b   1.000
_cell.length_c   1.000
_cell.angle_alpha   90.00
_cell.angle_beta   90.00
_cell.angle_gamma   90.00
#
_symmetry.space_group_name_H-M   'P 1'
#
loop_
_entity.id
_entity.type
_entity.pdbx_description
1 polymer ?
#
loop_
_entity_poly.entity_id
_entity_poly.type
_entity_poly.pdbx_seq_one_letter_code
_entity_poly.pdbx_strand_id
1 'polypeptide(L)'
;MAGNKIKTFSIVEWSVLAIVIFATLSLQPTPEEATEVELESTKITGTVELSTRSAMNSLGLDDFKLGPLATVDLISNPVISQNCLDCQFPVTGINVYGQVIITELIDQDNRQGRVEAILNLTYLREIDSQDLIYREWLIFDWDAGDLSSNLEIQIVHNPPRWSPTTNNHASFIEIENGITTRSGPEIIVQFLTENKTSISGCLPDSFLCRGTSPDANLITTSTPLEQSLEISHPQTWTKYDISQTGETPQEKLSIRDLFELEQELDQTASWCPIIDQPIQNSKSWEVSYSQSTISPLSSWLYALSIPTNSFSPTGEVWSEAEYADFTCSTLTDNDGNLNLGVFFQ
;
A
#
# COMPACT_ATOMS: atom_id res chain seq x y z
N MET A 1 -38.74 34.68 60.43
CA MET A 1 -38.62 34.22 59.02
C MET A 1 -37.39 33.33 58.89
N ALA A 2 -37.52 32.05 59.24
CA ALA A 2 -36.49 31.02 59.07
C ALA A 2 -37.24 29.70 58.97
N GLY A 3 -37.44 29.18 57.76
CA GLY A 3 -38.29 28.00 57.58
C GLY A 3 -38.40 27.42 56.18
N ASN A 4 -37.76 28.00 55.15
CA ASN A 4 -37.87 27.50 53.78
C ASN A 4 -36.54 27.17 53.08
N LYS A 5 -35.40 27.22 53.79
CA LYS A 5 -34.09 26.84 53.20
C LYS A 5 -33.69 25.37 53.46
N ILE A 6 -34.34 24.67 54.38
CA ILE A 6 -33.93 23.30 54.79
C ILE A 6 -34.57 22.22 53.90
N LYS A 7 -35.79 22.44 53.36
CA LYS A 7 -36.47 21.44 52.51
C LYS A 7 -35.92 21.36 51.08
N THR A 8 -35.40 22.44 50.53
CA THR A 8 -34.88 22.47 49.15
C THR A 8 -33.53 21.76 49.01
N PHE A 9 -32.67 21.85 50.03
CA PHE A 9 -31.38 21.14 50.03
C PHE A 9 -31.56 19.62 50.04
N SER A 10 -32.54 19.10 50.81
CA SER A 10 -32.81 17.66 50.87
C SER A 10 -33.25 17.08 49.52
N ILE A 11 -34.14 17.76 48.78
CA ILE A 11 -34.63 17.26 47.47
C ILE A 11 -33.51 17.24 46.43
N VAL A 12 -32.64 18.26 46.42
CA VAL A 12 -31.51 18.34 45.48
C VAL A 12 -30.48 17.26 45.80
N GLU A 13 -30.18 17.03 47.09
CA GLU A 13 -29.24 16.00 47.53
C GLU A 13 -29.70 14.58 47.19
N TRP A 14 -31.00 14.29 47.36
CA TRP A 14 -31.59 13.02 46.92
C TRP A 14 -31.60 12.86 45.40
N SER A 15 -31.80 13.96 44.66
CA SER A 15 -31.72 13.95 43.18
C SER A 15 -30.30 13.67 42.70
N VAL A 16 -29.30 14.29 43.31
CA VAL A 16 -27.88 14.06 43.00
C VAL A 16 -27.48 12.62 43.33
N LEU A 17 -27.90 12.10 44.49
CA LEU A 17 -27.66 10.70 44.86
C LEU A 17 -28.28 9.73 43.85
N ALA A 18 -29.52 9.98 43.41
CA ALA A 18 -30.19 9.17 42.42
C ALA A 18 -29.47 9.19 41.06
N ILE A 19 -28.97 10.36 40.63
CA ILE A 19 -28.17 10.49 39.39
C ILE A 19 -26.86 9.72 39.52
N VAL A 20 -26.16 9.83 40.65
CA VAL A 20 -24.89 9.10 40.87
C VAL A 20 -25.14 7.60 40.87
N ILE A 21 -26.17 7.12 41.56
CA ILE A 21 -26.52 5.69 41.58
C ILE A 21 -26.90 5.21 40.17
N PHE A 22 -27.70 5.98 39.43
CA PHE A 22 -28.08 5.62 38.06
C PHE A 22 -26.87 5.60 37.13
N ALA A 23 -25.96 6.57 37.25
CA ALA A 23 -24.70 6.60 36.49
C ALA A 23 -23.82 5.37 36.81
N THR A 24 -23.68 5.00 38.09
CA THR A 24 -22.91 3.82 38.50
C THR A 24 -23.54 2.50 38.07
N LEU A 25 -24.88 2.41 38.01
CA LEU A 25 -25.59 1.23 37.54
C LEU A 25 -25.62 1.14 36.00
N SER A 26 -25.57 2.29 35.30
CA SER A 26 -25.41 2.33 33.84
C SER A 26 -23.98 2.00 33.38
N LEU A 27 -22.99 2.16 34.27
CA LEU A 27 -21.64 1.64 34.11
C LEU A 27 -21.63 0.17 34.52
N GLN A 28 -22.39 -0.67 33.83
CA GLN A 28 -22.06 -2.09 33.83
C GLN A 28 -20.68 -2.21 33.18
N PRO A 29 -19.70 -2.87 33.81
CA PRO A 29 -18.50 -3.23 33.09
C PRO A 29 -18.96 -4.02 31.88
N THR A 30 -18.62 -3.53 30.69
CA THR A 30 -18.77 -4.28 29.45
C THR A 30 -18.21 -5.67 29.73
N PRO A 31 -18.97 -6.75 29.49
CA PRO A 31 -18.40 -8.09 29.62
C PRO A 31 -17.12 -8.08 28.82
N GLU A 32 -16.02 -8.48 29.46
CA GLU A 32 -14.71 -8.64 28.83
C GLU A 32 -14.98 -9.46 27.56
N GLU A 33 -14.97 -8.79 26.41
CA GLU A 33 -15.15 -9.46 25.13
C GLU A 33 -14.10 -10.56 25.11
N ALA A 34 -14.54 -11.80 24.87
CA ALA A 34 -13.62 -12.89 24.65
C ALA A 34 -12.62 -12.39 23.63
N THR A 35 -11.32 -12.40 23.96
CA THR A 35 -10.24 -12.00 23.04
C THR A 35 -10.46 -12.77 21.74
N GLU A 36 -11.04 -12.09 20.77
CA GLU A 36 -11.27 -12.63 19.45
C GLU A 36 -9.88 -12.84 18.87
N VAL A 37 -9.58 -14.09 18.52
CA VAL A 37 -8.27 -14.41 17.95
C VAL A 37 -8.26 -13.76 16.57
N GLU A 38 -7.55 -12.65 16.45
CA GLU A 38 -7.41 -11.93 15.19
C GLU A 38 -6.72 -12.84 14.18
N LEU A 39 -7.45 -13.16 13.09
CA LEU A 39 -6.97 -14.02 12.01
C LEU A 39 -6.37 -13.13 10.93
N GLU A 40 -5.13 -13.42 10.51
CA GLU A 40 -4.50 -12.75 9.37
C GLU A 40 -4.44 -13.68 8.16
N SER A 41 -4.55 -13.08 6.97
CA SER A 41 -4.33 -13.80 5.71
C SER A 41 -2.89 -14.30 5.69
N THR A 42 -2.72 -15.62 5.65
CA THR A 42 -1.39 -16.25 5.75
C THR A 42 -0.96 -16.94 4.47
N LYS A 43 -1.90 -17.36 3.64
CA LYS A 43 -1.60 -17.97 2.33
C LYS A 43 -2.55 -17.46 1.26
N ILE A 44 -2.01 -17.11 0.10
CA ILE A 44 -2.72 -16.64 -1.09
C ILE A 44 -2.33 -17.57 -2.24
N THR A 45 -3.31 -18.26 -2.83
CA THR A 45 -3.07 -19.18 -3.96
C THR A 45 -4.08 -18.95 -5.05
N GLY A 46 -3.71 -19.20 -6.31
CA GLY A 46 -4.67 -19.15 -7.40
C GLY A 46 -4.06 -18.77 -8.73
N THR A 47 -4.88 -18.19 -9.59
CA THR A 47 -4.48 -17.82 -10.95
C THR A 47 -4.90 -16.41 -11.30
N VAL A 48 -4.08 -15.73 -12.11
CA VAL A 48 -4.33 -14.41 -12.68
C VAL A 48 -4.01 -14.46 -14.17
N GLU A 49 -5.00 -14.19 -15.01
CA GLU A 49 -4.80 -13.96 -16.44
C GLU A 49 -4.30 -12.53 -16.66
N LEU A 50 -3.13 -12.39 -17.28
CA LEU A 50 -2.52 -11.10 -17.58
C LEU A 50 -3.18 -10.49 -18.83
N SER A 51 -4.43 -10.08 -18.68
CA SER A 51 -5.32 -9.66 -19.77
C SER A 51 -5.11 -8.20 -20.23
N THR A 52 -4.31 -7.42 -19.51
CA THR A 52 -4.07 -5.99 -19.80
C THR A 52 -2.60 -5.69 -20.06
N ARG A 53 -2.33 -4.63 -20.85
CA ARG A 53 -0.96 -4.20 -21.13
C ARG A 53 -0.25 -3.73 -19.85
N SER A 54 -0.96 -3.02 -18.98
CA SER A 54 -0.42 -2.59 -17.68
C SER A 54 0.08 -3.76 -16.84
N ALA A 55 -0.69 -4.85 -16.74
CA ALA A 55 -0.30 -6.04 -16.00
C ALA A 55 0.89 -6.80 -16.60
N MET A 56 1.04 -6.78 -17.94
CA MET A 56 2.21 -7.35 -18.61
C MET A 56 3.47 -6.52 -18.35
N ASN A 57 3.36 -5.20 -18.54
CA ASN A 57 4.47 -4.27 -18.41
C ASN A 57 4.99 -4.21 -16.95
N SER A 58 4.10 -4.32 -15.96
CA SER A 58 4.51 -4.34 -14.55
C SER A 58 5.42 -5.52 -14.17
N LEU A 59 5.50 -6.55 -15.02
CA LEU A 59 6.34 -7.73 -14.83
C LEU A 59 7.47 -7.81 -15.88
N GLY A 60 7.71 -6.73 -16.64
CA GLY A 60 8.72 -6.69 -17.70
C GLY A 60 8.39 -7.54 -18.93
N LEU A 61 7.10 -7.81 -19.18
CA LEU A 61 6.63 -8.69 -20.26
C LEU A 61 6.12 -7.91 -21.48
N ASP A 62 6.67 -6.72 -21.73
CA ASP A 62 6.21 -5.79 -22.77
C ASP A 62 6.19 -6.42 -24.18
N ASP A 63 7.16 -7.28 -24.48
CA ASP A 63 7.33 -7.93 -25.78
C ASP A 63 6.41 -9.14 -26.02
N PHE A 64 5.60 -9.52 -25.03
CA PHE A 64 4.71 -10.67 -25.12
C PHE A 64 3.26 -10.27 -25.45
N LYS A 65 2.50 -11.25 -25.95
CA LYS A 65 1.05 -11.13 -26.17
C LYS A 65 0.30 -11.17 -24.83
N LEU A 66 -0.86 -10.51 -24.79
CA LEU A 66 -1.76 -10.52 -23.63
C LEU A 66 -2.42 -11.90 -23.44
N GLY A 67 -2.87 -12.18 -22.22
CA GLY A 67 -3.53 -13.44 -21.85
C GLY A 67 -2.68 -14.57 -21.27
N PRO A 68 -1.36 -14.44 -20.97
CA PRO A 68 -0.65 -15.45 -20.21
C PRO A 68 -1.30 -15.70 -18.85
N LEU A 69 -1.20 -16.94 -18.36
CA LEU A 69 -1.76 -17.35 -17.09
C LEU A 69 -0.64 -17.39 -16.03
N ALA A 70 -0.75 -16.52 -15.02
CA ALA A 70 0.09 -16.53 -13.83
C ALA A 70 -0.56 -17.39 -12.75
N THR A 71 0.17 -18.38 -12.23
CA THR A 71 -0.20 -19.15 -11.04
C THR A 71 0.61 -18.65 -9.86
N VAL A 72 -0.06 -18.34 -8.75
CA VAL A 72 0.56 -17.76 -7.56
C VAL A 72 0.44 -18.72 -6.37
N ASP A 73 1.51 -18.84 -5.59
CA ASP A 73 1.54 -19.45 -4.26
C ASP A 73 2.37 -18.56 -3.34
N LEU A 74 1.68 -17.71 -2.57
CA LEU A 74 2.26 -16.66 -1.75
C LEU A 74 1.88 -16.87 -0.28
N ILE A 75 2.77 -16.43 0.60
CA ILE A 75 2.60 -16.42 2.05
C ILE A 75 2.67 -14.96 2.50
N SER A 76 1.74 -14.57 3.37
CA SER A 76 1.69 -13.23 3.95
C SER A 76 2.01 -13.34 5.43
N ASN A 77 2.99 -12.55 5.89
CA ASN A 77 3.45 -12.52 7.27
C ASN A 77 3.41 -11.09 7.81
N PRO A 78 2.93 -10.88 9.05
CA PRO A 78 3.12 -9.60 9.72
C PRO A 78 4.62 -9.40 9.99
N VAL A 79 5.10 -8.17 9.81
CA VAL A 79 6.52 -7.84 10.01
C VAL A 79 6.72 -6.65 10.94
N ILE A 80 7.83 -6.68 11.66
CA ILE A 80 8.35 -5.57 12.44
C ILE A 80 9.73 -5.23 11.91
N SER A 81 9.91 -3.96 11.54
CA SER A 81 11.18 -3.46 11.03
C SER A 81 12.09 -3.05 12.19
N GLN A 82 13.30 -3.60 12.20
CA GLN A 82 14.31 -3.36 13.23
C GLN A 82 15.38 -2.39 12.74
N ASN A 83 15.96 -1.63 13.68
CA ASN A 83 17.08 -0.71 13.45
C ASN A 83 16.78 0.51 12.56
N CYS A 84 15.56 1.06 12.59
CA CYS A 84 15.33 2.39 12.02
C CYS A 84 16.01 3.46 12.88
N LEU A 85 16.98 4.17 12.31
CA LEU A 85 17.79 5.15 13.05
C LEU A 85 17.15 6.54 13.13
N ASP A 86 16.25 6.85 12.21
CA ASP A 86 15.59 8.14 12.04
C ASP A 86 14.07 8.07 12.24
N CYS A 87 13.55 6.95 12.77
CA CYS A 87 12.14 6.80 13.13
C CYS A 87 11.83 7.36 14.51
N GLN A 88 10.70 8.05 14.59
CA GLN A 88 10.08 8.52 15.82
C GLN A 88 9.17 7.44 16.43
N PHE A 89 8.57 6.60 15.59
CA PHE A 89 7.63 5.55 16.00
C PHE A 89 8.05 4.16 15.49
N PRO A 90 7.51 3.06 16.07
CA PRO A 90 7.74 1.72 15.54
C PRO A 90 7.29 1.60 14.08
N VAL A 91 8.05 0.81 13.32
CA VAL A 91 7.75 0.52 11.92
C VAL A 91 7.24 -0.92 11.82
N THR A 92 6.00 -1.07 11.40
CA THR A 92 5.31 -2.36 11.28
C THR A 92 4.65 -2.49 9.91
N GLY A 93 4.32 -3.70 9.51
CA GLY A 93 3.60 -3.90 8.25
C GLY A 93 3.45 -5.35 7.89
N ILE A 94 3.49 -5.64 6.59
CA ILE A 94 3.32 -7.00 6.07
C ILE A 94 4.42 -7.31 5.04
N ASN A 95 4.78 -8.58 4.95
CA ASN A 95 5.57 -9.13 3.86
C ASN A 95 4.78 -10.23 3.17
N VAL A 96 4.63 -10.12 1.86
CA VAL A 96 4.03 -11.14 0.99
C VAL A 96 5.11 -11.70 0.10
N TYR A 97 5.41 -12.98 0.25
CA TYR A 97 6.48 -13.64 -0.48
C TYR A 97 6.03 -14.99 -1.04
N GLY A 98 6.51 -15.37 -2.21
CA GLY A 98 6.33 -16.72 -2.73
C GLY A 98 6.54 -16.86 -4.22
N GLN A 99 6.09 -17.98 -4.77
CA GLN A 99 6.34 -18.34 -6.16
C GLN A 99 5.24 -17.82 -7.08
N VAL A 100 5.67 -17.29 -8.24
CA VAL A 100 4.80 -16.96 -9.36
C VAL A 100 5.29 -17.69 -10.60
N ILE A 101 4.39 -18.43 -11.25
CA ILE A 101 4.68 -19.17 -12.48
C ILE A 101 3.78 -18.65 -13.58
N ILE A 102 4.37 -18.09 -14.63
CA ILE A 102 3.63 -17.57 -15.78
C ILE A 102 3.81 -18.53 -16.95
N THR A 103 2.70 -19.11 -17.39
CA THR A 103 2.63 -20.01 -18.55
C THR A 103 1.87 -19.37 -19.69
N GLU A 104 1.87 -20.01 -20.86
CA GLU A 104 1.18 -19.51 -22.06
C GLU A 104 1.73 -18.16 -22.55
N LEU A 105 2.98 -17.86 -22.20
CA LEU A 105 3.71 -16.72 -22.76
C LEU A 105 3.99 -16.99 -24.22
N ILE A 106 3.53 -16.07 -25.07
CA ILE A 106 3.75 -16.12 -26.51
C ILE A 106 4.38 -14.81 -26.92
N ASP A 107 5.57 -14.87 -27.50
CA ASP A 107 6.24 -13.69 -28.01
C ASP A 107 5.68 -13.24 -29.38
N GLN A 108 6.25 -12.17 -29.94
CA GLN A 108 5.82 -11.66 -31.25
C GLN A 108 6.02 -12.67 -32.40
N ASP A 109 6.98 -13.59 -32.27
CA ASP A 109 7.32 -14.61 -33.26
C ASP A 109 6.54 -15.92 -33.07
N ASN A 110 5.54 -15.95 -32.18
CA ASN A 110 4.76 -17.14 -31.79
C ASN A 110 5.58 -18.26 -31.12
N ARG A 111 6.73 -17.93 -30.51
CA ARG A 111 7.46 -18.88 -29.67
C ARG A 111 6.82 -18.91 -28.29
N GLN A 112 6.78 -20.10 -27.70
CA GLN A 112 6.24 -20.31 -26.36
C GLN A 112 7.34 -20.09 -25.33
N GLY A 113 6.99 -19.40 -24.26
CA GLY A 113 7.83 -19.14 -23.11
C GLY A 113 7.17 -19.56 -21.80
N ARG A 114 7.95 -19.48 -20.73
CA ARG A 114 7.51 -19.64 -19.34
C ARG A 114 8.42 -18.79 -18.47
N VAL A 115 7.84 -18.15 -17.46
CA VAL A 115 8.58 -17.44 -16.42
C VAL A 115 8.31 -18.15 -15.09
N GLU A 116 9.38 -18.43 -14.35
CA GLU A 116 9.32 -18.89 -12.97
C GLU A 116 10.04 -17.84 -12.14
N ALA A 117 9.33 -17.24 -11.19
CA ALA A 117 9.83 -16.09 -10.45
C ALA A 117 9.46 -16.17 -8.98
N ILE A 118 10.20 -15.43 -8.16
CA ILE A 118 9.87 -15.18 -6.76
C ILE A 118 9.42 -13.74 -6.62
N LEU A 119 8.22 -13.57 -6.06
CA LEU A 119 7.70 -12.27 -5.65
C LEU A 119 8.04 -12.05 -4.18
N ASN A 120 8.54 -10.87 -3.85
CA ASN A 120 8.75 -10.41 -2.48
C ASN A 120 8.27 -8.96 -2.35
N LEU A 121 7.08 -8.79 -1.80
CA LEU A 121 6.42 -7.52 -1.57
C LEU A 121 6.46 -7.20 -0.08
N THR A 122 7.09 -6.11 0.31
CA THR A 122 7.10 -5.62 1.68
C THR A 122 6.40 -4.27 1.74
N TYR A 123 5.44 -4.15 2.64
CA TYR A 123 4.80 -2.88 2.95
C TYR A 123 5.02 -2.55 4.42
N LEU A 124 5.52 -1.35 4.69
CA LEU A 124 5.82 -0.86 6.04
C LEU A 124 5.19 0.49 6.28
N ARG A 125 4.84 0.73 7.55
CA ARG A 125 4.34 2.00 8.05
C ARG A 125 5.04 2.38 9.33
N GLU A 126 5.46 3.64 9.42
CA GLU A 126 5.75 4.29 10.68
C GLU A 126 4.45 4.88 11.22
N ILE A 127 3.93 4.28 12.29
CA ILE A 127 2.61 4.60 12.83
C ILE A 127 2.69 4.85 14.34
N ASP A 128 1.99 5.87 14.80
CA ASP A 128 1.90 6.18 16.24
C ASP A 128 0.75 5.44 16.94
N SER A 129 0.60 5.68 18.24
CA SER A 129 -0.48 5.09 19.04
C SER A 129 -1.89 5.65 18.75
N GLN A 130 -2.02 6.63 17.85
CA GLN A 130 -3.28 7.27 17.46
C GLN A 130 -3.70 6.90 16.02
N ASP A 131 -3.08 5.87 15.44
CA ASP A 131 -3.26 5.43 14.05
C ASP A 131 -2.90 6.51 13.02
N LEU A 132 -1.92 7.36 13.34
CA LEU A 132 -1.36 8.35 12.42
C LEU A 132 -0.12 7.78 11.74
N ILE A 133 -0.18 7.70 10.41
CA ILE A 133 0.91 7.24 9.56
C ILE A 133 1.78 8.44 9.19
N TYR A 134 3.06 8.36 9.53
CA TYR A 134 4.07 9.38 9.23
C TYR A 134 4.83 9.06 7.95
N ARG A 135 5.23 7.80 7.78
CA ARG A 135 5.95 7.31 6.60
C ARG A 135 5.44 5.95 6.18
N GLU A 136 5.48 5.69 4.89
CA GLU A 136 5.14 4.41 4.29
C GLU A 136 6.27 3.99 3.34
N TRP A 137 6.53 2.68 3.30
CA TRP A 137 7.43 2.07 2.33
C TRP A 137 6.69 0.97 1.61
N LEU A 138 6.77 0.96 0.29
CA LEU A 138 6.31 -0.12 -0.56
C LEU A 138 7.52 -0.62 -1.35
N ILE A 139 7.97 -1.84 -1.04
CA ILE A 139 9.13 -2.46 -1.65
C ILE A 139 8.65 -3.68 -2.41
N PHE A 140 8.86 -3.68 -3.72
CA PHE A 140 8.52 -4.77 -4.62
C PHE A 140 9.82 -5.29 -5.22
N ASP A 141 10.12 -6.54 -4.93
CA ASP A 141 11.27 -7.28 -5.46
C ASP A 141 10.74 -8.46 -6.27
N TRP A 142 11.02 -8.42 -7.56
CA TRP A 142 10.63 -9.43 -8.54
C TRP A 142 11.87 -10.12 -9.05
N ASP A 143 12.07 -11.36 -8.63
CA ASP A 143 13.21 -12.17 -9.08
C ASP A 143 12.76 -13.14 -10.18
N ALA A 144 13.03 -12.77 -11.43
CA ALA A 144 12.68 -13.51 -12.64
C ALA A 144 13.86 -13.69 -13.60
N GLY A 145 15.10 -13.65 -13.09
CA GLY A 145 16.32 -13.73 -13.89
C GLY A 145 16.57 -12.45 -14.70
N ASP A 146 16.55 -12.55 -16.02
CA ASP A 146 16.82 -11.39 -16.90
C ASP A 146 15.69 -10.33 -16.87
N LEU A 147 14.52 -10.69 -16.32
CA LEU A 147 13.38 -9.81 -16.15
C LEU A 147 13.22 -9.33 -14.70
N SER A 148 14.23 -9.55 -13.85
CA SER A 148 14.16 -9.11 -12.47
C SER A 148 14.08 -7.60 -12.37
N SER A 149 13.33 -7.11 -11.37
CA SER A 149 13.20 -5.69 -11.10
C SER A 149 13.01 -5.43 -9.61
N ASN A 150 13.50 -4.28 -9.16
CA ASN A 150 13.30 -3.81 -7.81
C ASN A 150 12.70 -2.40 -7.82
N LEU A 151 11.65 -2.20 -7.03
CA LEU A 151 10.97 -0.94 -6.86
C LEU A 151 10.82 -0.65 -5.37
N GLU A 152 11.33 0.49 -4.92
CA GLU A 152 11.04 1.02 -3.60
C GLU A 152 10.33 2.38 -3.74
N ILE A 153 9.18 2.51 -3.11
CA ILE A 153 8.45 3.76 -2.99
C ILE A 153 8.39 4.14 -1.51
N GLN A 154 8.94 5.30 -1.17
CA GLN A 154 8.81 5.90 0.15
C GLN A 154 7.86 7.09 0.08
N ILE A 155 6.90 7.16 1.00
CA ILE A 155 5.93 8.26 1.10
C ILE A 155 6.09 8.88 2.49
N VAL A 156 6.19 10.21 2.54
CA VAL A 156 6.25 10.98 3.78
C VAL A 156 5.00 11.83 3.89
N HIS A 157 4.28 11.69 5.00
CA HIS A 157 3.02 12.39 5.26
C HIS A 157 3.25 13.59 6.17
N ASN A 158 2.99 14.78 5.65
CA ASN A 158 2.99 16.02 6.43
C ASN A 158 1.80 16.91 6.02
N PRO A 159 0.71 16.97 6.80
CA PRO A 159 0.51 16.32 8.10
C PRO A 159 0.37 14.78 8.00
N PRO A 160 0.57 14.04 9.10
CA PRO A 160 0.38 12.58 9.14
C PRO A 160 -1.01 12.15 8.67
N ARG A 161 -1.09 11.00 8.00
CA ARG A 161 -2.34 10.44 7.49
C ARG A 161 -3.03 9.62 8.57
N TRP A 162 -4.28 9.94 8.88
CA TRP A 162 -5.09 9.10 9.75
C TRP A 162 -5.54 7.83 9.03
N SER A 163 -5.30 6.67 9.62
CA SER A 163 -5.65 5.37 9.05
C SER A 163 -6.23 4.45 10.13
N PRO A 164 -7.49 4.64 10.54
CA PRO A 164 -8.07 3.88 11.63
C PRO A 164 -8.07 2.38 11.30
N THR A 165 -7.89 1.55 12.33
CA THR A 165 -7.90 0.08 12.26
C THR A 165 -9.23 -0.53 11.80
N THR A 166 -10.27 0.28 11.59
CA THR A 166 -11.59 -0.22 11.20
C THR A 166 -11.57 -0.78 9.78
N ASN A 167 -11.92 -2.07 9.64
CA ASN A 167 -11.98 -2.84 8.40
C ASN A 167 -13.06 -2.37 7.39
N ASN A 168 -13.64 -1.18 7.49
CA ASN A 168 -14.68 -0.75 6.55
C ASN A 168 -14.08 0.04 5.39
N HIS A 169 -13.82 -0.65 4.28
CA HIS A 169 -13.46 0.00 3.03
C HIS A 169 -14.71 0.45 2.27
N ALA A 170 -14.90 1.76 2.12
CA ALA A 170 -16.10 2.36 1.50
C ALA A 170 -16.37 1.88 0.06
N SER A 171 -15.36 1.31 -0.61
CA SER A 171 -15.48 0.72 -1.94
C SER A 171 -16.23 -0.61 -1.98
N PHE A 172 -16.52 -1.25 -0.85
CA PHE A 172 -17.19 -2.55 -0.77
C PHE A 172 -18.60 -2.45 -0.18
N ILE A 173 -19.47 -3.36 -0.61
CA ILE A 173 -20.82 -3.58 -0.07
C ILE A 173 -21.00 -5.05 0.27
N GLU A 174 -21.80 -5.31 1.30
CA GLU A 174 -22.11 -6.67 1.75
C GLU A 174 -23.06 -7.40 0.80
N ILE A 175 -22.85 -8.70 0.66
CA ILE A 175 -23.73 -9.66 -0.02
C ILE A 175 -23.97 -10.88 0.89
N GLU A 176 -24.91 -11.75 0.54
CA GLU A 176 -25.38 -12.85 1.41
C GLU A 176 -24.25 -13.71 2.03
N ASN A 177 -23.12 -13.88 1.33
CA ASN A 177 -21.97 -14.67 1.81
C ASN A 177 -20.62 -14.04 1.45
N GLY A 178 -20.50 -12.71 1.60
CA GLY A 178 -19.28 -12.02 1.17
C GLY A 178 -19.42 -10.51 1.04
N ILE A 179 -18.49 -9.93 0.28
CA ILE A 179 -18.50 -8.52 -0.11
C ILE A 179 -18.22 -8.39 -1.61
N THR A 180 -18.72 -7.32 -2.22
CA THR A 180 -18.41 -6.97 -3.62
C THR A 180 -18.11 -5.49 -3.74
N THR A 181 -17.29 -5.12 -4.72
CA THR A 181 -16.96 -3.72 -5.00
C THR A 181 -18.17 -2.95 -5.51
N ARG A 182 -18.44 -1.79 -4.91
CA ARG A 182 -19.40 -0.79 -5.38
C ARG A 182 -18.83 0.11 -6.47
N SER A 183 -17.53 0.35 -6.46
CA SER A 183 -16.82 1.26 -7.37
C SER A 183 -15.43 0.76 -7.69
N GLY A 184 -15.00 0.92 -8.94
CA GLY A 184 -13.71 0.42 -9.44
C GLY A 184 -13.85 -0.91 -10.18
N PRO A 185 -12.77 -1.71 -10.30
CA PRO A 185 -12.84 -3.03 -10.90
C PRO A 185 -13.78 -3.93 -10.11
N GLU A 186 -14.54 -4.78 -10.80
CA GLU A 186 -15.44 -5.74 -10.17
C GLU A 186 -14.62 -6.80 -9.41
N ILE A 187 -14.71 -6.81 -8.09
CA ILE A 187 -14.09 -7.82 -7.22
C ILE A 187 -15.16 -8.36 -6.28
N ILE A 188 -15.24 -9.68 -6.21
CA ILE A 188 -16.16 -10.45 -5.37
C ILE A 188 -15.31 -11.27 -4.40
N VAL A 189 -15.55 -11.07 -3.11
CA VAL A 189 -14.95 -11.85 -2.03
C VAL A 189 -16.06 -12.69 -1.42
N GLN A 190 -15.90 -14.01 -1.41
CA GLN A 190 -16.85 -14.97 -0.83
C GLN A 190 -16.22 -15.67 0.36
N PHE A 191 -16.92 -15.66 1.50
CA PHE A 191 -16.49 -16.35 2.70
C PHE A 191 -16.87 -17.84 2.58
N LEU A 192 -15.88 -18.71 2.38
CA LEU A 192 -16.12 -20.14 2.21
C LEU A 192 -16.24 -20.85 3.58
N THR A 193 -15.37 -20.47 4.51
CA THR A 193 -15.33 -20.87 5.92
C THR A 193 -14.82 -19.70 6.76
N GLU A 194 -14.80 -19.82 8.09
CA GLU A 194 -14.25 -18.79 8.99
C GLU A 194 -12.80 -18.41 8.67
N ASN A 195 -12.02 -19.33 8.08
CA ASN A 195 -10.60 -19.18 7.82
C ASN A 195 -10.23 -19.26 6.33
N LYS A 196 -11.21 -19.26 5.41
CA LYS A 196 -10.96 -19.40 3.98
C LYS A 196 -11.89 -18.50 3.18
N THR A 197 -11.30 -17.69 2.31
CA THR A 197 -12.05 -16.83 1.40
C THR A 197 -11.67 -17.12 -0.05
N SER A 198 -12.65 -16.97 -0.93
CA SER A 198 -12.45 -16.98 -2.38
C SER A 198 -12.55 -15.55 -2.88
N ILE A 199 -11.60 -15.12 -3.68
CA ILE A 199 -11.56 -13.78 -4.25
C ILE A 199 -11.52 -13.94 -5.77
N SER A 200 -12.48 -13.36 -6.46
CA SER A 200 -12.53 -13.35 -7.92
C SER A 200 -12.77 -11.94 -8.41
N GLY A 201 -12.03 -11.49 -9.41
CA GLY A 201 -12.24 -10.13 -9.91
C GLY A 201 -11.46 -9.76 -11.15
N CYS A 202 -11.64 -8.51 -11.53
CA CYS A 202 -11.03 -7.91 -12.71
C CYS A 202 -9.75 -7.15 -12.38
N LEU A 203 -8.78 -7.24 -13.29
CA LEU A 203 -7.65 -6.32 -13.29
C LEU A 203 -8.13 -4.91 -13.71
N PRO A 204 -7.45 -3.85 -13.25
CA PRO A 204 -7.70 -2.50 -13.76
C PRO A 204 -7.65 -2.48 -15.29
N ASP A 205 -8.58 -1.74 -15.91
CA ASP A 205 -8.70 -1.55 -17.36
C ASP A 205 -8.94 -2.84 -18.17
N SER A 206 -9.33 -3.95 -17.54
CA SER A 206 -9.73 -5.16 -18.25
C SER A 206 -11.11 -5.00 -18.88
N PHE A 207 -11.15 -4.90 -20.21
CA PHE A 207 -12.37 -4.64 -20.96
C PHE A 207 -13.33 -5.84 -21.02
N LEU A 208 -12.79 -7.06 -21.06
CA LEU A 208 -13.57 -8.28 -21.22
C LEU A 208 -13.96 -8.91 -19.87
N CYS A 209 -13.33 -8.49 -18.78
CA CYS A 209 -13.59 -9.05 -17.47
C CYS A 209 -14.93 -8.62 -16.89
N ARG A 210 -15.57 -9.58 -16.22
CA ARG A 210 -16.80 -9.44 -15.44
C ARG A 210 -16.77 -10.45 -14.31
N GLY A 211 -17.63 -10.31 -13.30
CA GLY A 211 -17.74 -11.29 -12.21
C GLY A 211 -17.96 -12.75 -12.66
N THR A 212 -18.54 -12.98 -13.84
CA THR A 212 -18.73 -14.32 -14.43
C THR A 212 -17.53 -14.86 -15.22
N SER A 213 -16.58 -14.00 -15.56
CA SER A 213 -15.36 -14.30 -16.31
C SER A 213 -14.23 -13.42 -15.77
N PRO A 214 -13.79 -13.69 -14.53
CA PRO A 214 -12.80 -12.87 -13.85
C PRO A 214 -11.40 -13.11 -14.41
N ASP A 215 -10.57 -12.07 -14.41
CA ASP A 215 -9.14 -12.20 -14.75
C ASP A 215 -8.40 -12.98 -13.66
N ALA A 216 -8.79 -12.80 -12.39
CA ALA A 216 -8.13 -13.39 -11.25
C ALA A 216 -9.09 -14.23 -10.42
N ASN A 217 -8.63 -15.41 -10.00
CA ASN A 217 -9.29 -16.31 -9.06
C ASN A 217 -8.28 -16.74 -8.01
N LEU A 218 -8.44 -16.21 -6.80
CA LEU A 218 -7.54 -16.41 -5.67
C LEU A 218 -8.31 -17.03 -4.51
N ILE A 219 -7.58 -17.77 -3.69
CA ILE A 219 -8.05 -18.34 -2.44
C ILE A 219 -7.08 -17.86 -1.37
N THR A 220 -7.63 -17.23 -0.33
CA THR A 220 -6.87 -16.91 0.88
C THR A 220 -7.24 -17.88 2.00
N THR A 221 -6.24 -18.27 2.78
CA THR A 221 -6.47 -18.95 4.05
C THR A 221 -5.86 -18.13 5.17
N SER A 222 -6.65 -17.91 6.22
CA SER A 222 -6.23 -17.20 7.40
C SER A 222 -5.89 -18.18 8.51
N THR A 223 -4.85 -17.87 9.28
CA THR A 223 -4.49 -18.65 10.47
C THR A 223 -4.28 -17.70 11.65
N PRO A 224 -4.36 -18.19 12.90
CA PRO A 224 -4.07 -17.37 14.07
C PRO A 224 -2.71 -16.69 13.95
N LEU A 225 -2.64 -15.42 14.34
CA LEU A 225 -1.44 -14.61 14.29
C LEU A 225 -0.21 -15.35 14.86
N GLU A 226 0.75 -15.70 14.01
CA GLU A 226 2.09 -16.09 14.45
C GLU A 226 2.90 -14.83 14.82
N GLN A 227 3.99 -15.00 15.57
CA GLN A 227 4.85 -13.86 15.93
C GLN A 227 5.34 -13.15 14.67
N SER A 228 5.30 -11.82 14.69
CA SER A 228 5.76 -11.01 13.56
C SER A 228 7.21 -11.31 13.21
N LEU A 229 7.49 -11.42 11.91
CA LEU A 229 8.83 -11.61 11.40
C LEU A 229 9.63 -10.31 11.58
N GLU A 230 10.82 -10.42 12.17
CA GLU A 230 11.76 -9.31 12.25
C GLU A 230 12.51 -9.17 10.93
N ILE A 231 12.44 -7.98 10.33
CA ILE A 231 13.17 -7.64 9.10
C ILE A 231 14.10 -6.45 9.32
N SER A 232 15.13 -6.33 8.48
CA SER A 232 15.97 -5.12 8.46
C SER A 232 15.17 -3.92 7.94
N HIS A 233 15.42 -2.76 8.53
CA HIS A 233 14.86 -1.51 8.01
C HIS A 233 15.36 -1.21 6.59
N PRO A 234 14.50 -0.67 5.70
CA PRO A 234 14.92 -0.19 4.39
C PRO A 234 16.03 0.85 4.48
N GLN A 235 16.72 1.08 3.37
CA GLN A 235 17.80 2.06 3.35
C GLN A 235 17.26 3.48 3.56
N THR A 236 18.02 4.28 4.31
CA THR A 236 17.65 5.67 4.54
C THR A 236 17.85 6.48 3.27
N TRP A 237 16.84 7.24 2.89
CA TRP A 237 16.91 8.20 1.80
C TRP A 237 17.79 9.38 2.20
N THR A 238 18.83 9.65 1.42
CA THR A 238 19.78 10.73 1.71
C THR A 238 19.79 11.77 0.61
N LYS A 239 19.96 13.03 1.01
CA LYS A 239 20.06 14.16 0.08
C LYS A 239 21.45 14.16 -0.59
N TYR A 240 21.48 14.34 -1.90
CA TYR A 240 22.69 14.34 -2.71
C TYR A 240 22.63 15.42 -3.78
N ASP A 241 23.78 15.70 -4.40
CA ASP A 241 23.96 16.74 -5.41
C ASP A 241 23.59 16.21 -6.81
N ILE A 242 22.67 16.89 -7.51
CA ILE A 242 22.24 16.60 -8.89
C ILE A 242 22.61 17.70 -9.88
N SER A 243 23.57 18.56 -9.55
CA SER A 243 23.99 19.70 -10.41
C SER A 243 24.62 19.29 -11.75
N GLN A 244 24.71 18.00 -12.06
CA GLN A 244 25.22 17.50 -13.33
C GLN A 244 24.10 17.49 -14.38
N THR A 245 24.12 18.46 -15.28
CA THR A 245 23.14 18.58 -16.37
C THR A 245 23.42 17.55 -17.47
N GLY A 246 22.61 16.49 -17.52
CA GLY A 246 22.52 15.56 -18.65
C GLY A 246 21.28 15.81 -19.51
N GLU A 247 20.87 14.81 -20.30
CA GLU A 247 19.57 14.83 -20.99
C GLU A 247 18.43 14.54 -20.00
N THR A 248 17.17 14.61 -20.45
CA THR A 248 16.04 14.16 -19.64
C THR A 248 16.16 12.66 -19.37
N PRO A 249 16.17 12.19 -18.11
CA PRO A 249 16.18 10.77 -17.78
C PRO A 249 15.09 9.99 -18.52
N GLN A 250 15.42 8.78 -18.97
CA GLN A 250 14.44 7.90 -19.57
C GLN A 250 13.53 7.34 -18.47
N GLU A 251 12.26 7.69 -18.55
CA GLU A 251 11.27 7.20 -17.60
C GLU A 251 10.97 5.72 -17.83
N LYS A 252 11.06 4.92 -16.76
CA LYS A 252 10.77 3.47 -16.80
C LYS A 252 9.39 3.10 -16.24
N LEU A 253 8.82 3.92 -15.36
CA LEU A 253 7.62 3.55 -14.57
C LEU A 253 6.37 4.39 -14.82
N SER A 254 6.40 5.38 -15.73
CA SER A 254 5.27 6.30 -15.97
C SER A 254 4.75 6.99 -14.69
N ILE A 255 5.62 7.23 -13.71
CA ILE A 255 5.29 7.91 -12.45
C ILE A 255 5.25 9.42 -12.65
N ARG A 256 6.05 9.95 -13.57
CA ARG A 256 6.01 11.34 -14.02
C ARG A 256 4.64 11.70 -14.56
N ASP A 257 3.96 10.76 -15.23
CA ASP A 257 2.61 10.93 -15.77
C ASP A 257 1.54 11.17 -14.69
N LEU A 258 1.87 10.94 -13.41
CA LEU A 258 1.00 11.27 -12.27
C LEU A 258 0.93 12.78 -12.00
N PHE A 259 1.84 13.55 -12.58
CA PHE A 259 2.03 14.97 -12.31
C PHE A 259 1.82 15.81 -13.59
N GLU A 260 1.27 17.01 -13.44
CA GLU A 260 1.33 18.02 -14.49
C GLU A 260 2.65 18.77 -14.34
N LEU A 261 3.61 18.48 -15.22
CA LEU A 261 4.91 19.13 -15.18
C LEU A 261 4.89 20.47 -15.92
N GLU A 262 5.41 21.50 -15.28
CA GLU A 262 5.50 22.84 -15.83
C GLU A 262 6.93 23.20 -16.25
N GLN A 263 7.54 24.16 -15.57
CA GLN A 263 8.84 24.71 -15.93
C GLN A 263 9.96 23.80 -15.43
N GLU A 264 10.97 23.59 -16.27
CA GLU A 264 12.22 22.97 -15.85
C GLU A 264 12.94 23.89 -14.84
N LEU A 265 13.48 23.29 -13.78
CA LEU A 265 14.15 23.99 -12.69
C LEU A 265 15.62 23.59 -12.62
N ASP A 266 16.49 24.57 -12.36
CA ASP A 266 17.90 24.37 -12.04
C ASP A 266 18.05 23.93 -10.56
N GLN A 267 17.59 22.72 -10.25
CA GLN A 267 17.81 22.10 -8.94
C GLN A 267 19.22 21.55 -8.80
N THR A 268 19.77 21.66 -7.60
CA THR A 268 21.13 21.18 -7.30
C THR A 268 21.14 20.00 -6.34
N ALA A 269 19.99 19.60 -5.78
CA ALA A 269 19.93 18.47 -4.87
C ALA A 269 18.62 17.67 -5.00
N SER A 270 18.73 16.37 -4.78
CA SER A 270 17.61 15.41 -4.77
C SER A 270 17.84 14.34 -3.68
N TRP A 271 16.94 13.37 -3.54
CA TRP A 271 17.01 12.28 -2.56
C TRP A 271 17.12 10.90 -3.22
N CYS A 272 17.95 10.02 -2.66
CA CYS A 272 18.12 8.67 -3.17
C CYS A 272 18.65 7.76 -2.04
N PRO A 273 18.25 6.49 -1.97
CA PRO A 273 18.75 5.56 -0.96
C PRO A 273 20.17 5.06 -1.26
N ILE A 274 20.59 5.10 -2.53
CA ILE A 274 21.88 4.59 -3.01
C ILE A 274 22.54 5.61 -3.93
N ILE A 275 23.84 5.88 -3.74
CA ILE A 275 24.62 6.84 -4.55
C ILE A 275 26.02 6.29 -4.87
N ASP A 276 26.13 4.99 -5.12
CA ASP A 276 27.41 4.31 -5.37
C ASP A 276 27.90 4.44 -6.83
N GLN A 277 27.11 5.07 -7.69
CA GLN A 277 27.40 5.30 -9.10
C GLN A 277 27.38 6.81 -9.44
N PRO A 278 28.15 7.25 -10.44
CA PRO A 278 28.01 8.61 -10.96
C PRO A 278 26.67 8.79 -11.67
N ILE A 279 26.06 9.95 -11.49
CA ILE A 279 24.84 10.36 -12.21
C ILE A 279 25.18 10.45 -13.71
N GLN A 280 24.31 9.88 -14.55
CA GLN A 280 24.39 9.99 -16.01
C GLN A 280 23.55 11.15 -16.52
N ASN A 281 22.30 11.22 -16.05
CA ASN A 281 21.34 12.24 -16.41
C ASN A 281 20.56 12.67 -15.16
N SER A 282 20.23 13.94 -15.06
CA SER A 282 19.29 14.41 -14.02
C SER A 282 18.57 15.66 -14.47
N LYS A 283 17.31 15.77 -14.03
CA LYS A 283 16.44 16.87 -14.42
C LYS A 283 15.31 17.07 -13.43
N SER A 284 14.87 18.32 -13.30
CA SER A 284 13.83 18.71 -12.35
C SER A 284 12.82 19.64 -12.98
N TRP A 285 11.58 19.56 -12.51
CA TRP A 285 10.45 20.35 -12.99
C TRP A 285 9.58 20.81 -11.83
N GLU A 286 8.96 21.97 -12.00
CA GLU A 286 7.83 22.41 -11.21
C GLU A 286 6.62 21.51 -11.47
N VAL A 287 5.87 21.19 -10.43
CA VAL A 287 4.67 20.35 -10.48
C VAL A 287 3.45 21.21 -10.20
N SER A 288 2.48 21.20 -11.10
CA SER A 288 1.13 21.69 -10.82
C SER A 288 0.15 20.55 -10.63
N TYR A 289 -0.83 20.77 -9.76
CA TYR A 289 -1.68 19.70 -9.25
C TYR A 289 -2.89 19.45 -10.16
N SER A 290 -3.09 18.18 -10.54
CA SER A 290 -4.43 17.64 -10.72
C SER A 290 -4.78 16.85 -9.45
N GLN A 291 -5.86 17.24 -8.76
CA GLN A 291 -6.28 16.71 -7.45
C GLN A 291 -6.68 15.22 -7.52
N SER A 292 -5.71 14.31 -7.59
CA SER A 292 -5.99 12.88 -7.55
C SER A 292 -5.24 12.21 -6.42
N THR A 293 -6.00 11.65 -5.47
CA THR A 293 -5.48 10.65 -4.55
C THR A 293 -5.14 9.41 -5.35
N ILE A 294 -3.90 8.95 -5.23
CA ILE A 294 -3.35 7.79 -5.91
C ILE A 294 -3.49 6.61 -4.96
N SER A 295 -4.26 5.60 -5.36
CA SER A 295 -4.53 4.42 -4.53
C SER A 295 -4.54 3.17 -5.40
N PRO A 296 -3.36 2.77 -5.91
CA PRO A 296 -3.25 1.71 -6.89
C PRO A 296 -3.66 0.39 -6.26
N LEU A 297 -4.49 -0.38 -6.97
CA LEU A 297 -4.94 -1.71 -6.56
C LEU A 297 -5.60 -1.78 -5.17
N SER A 298 -6.07 -0.68 -4.59
CA SER A 298 -6.60 -0.65 -3.22
C SER A 298 -7.72 -1.65 -2.98
N SER A 299 -8.65 -1.81 -3.92
CA SER A 299 -9.69 -2.83 -3.81
C SER A 299 -9.14 -4.25 -3.78
N TRP A 300 -8.06 -4.54 -4.53
CA TRP A 300 -7.40 -5.84 -4.53
C TRP A 300 -6.62 -6.08 -3.24
N LEU A 301 -5.84 -5.10 -2.78
CA LEU A 301 -5.10 -5.19 -1.52
C LEU A 301 -6.06 -5.42 -0.36
N TYR A 302 -7.13 -4.65 -0.28
CA TYR A 302 -8.16 -4.83 0.74
C TYR A 302 -8.82 -6.22 0.66
N ALA A 303 -9.17 -6.69 -0.54
CA ALA A 303 -9.75 -8.03 -0.71
C ALA A 303 -8.81 -9.14 -0.21
N LEU A 304 -7.49 -8.94 -0.34
CA LEU A 304 -6.45 -9.86 0.13
C LEU A 304 -6.09 -9.69 1.61
N SER A 305 -6.76 -8.78 2.33
CA SER A 305 -6.43 -8.37 3.70
C SER A 305 -5.02 -7.77 3.83
N ILE A 306 -4.55 -7.13 2.76
CA ILE A 306 -3.30 -6.37 2.71
C ILE A 306 -3.64 -4.89 2.96
N PRO A 307 -2.88 -4.17 3.81
CA PRO A 307 -3.09 -2.75 4.02
C PRO A 307 -3.11 -1.96 2.71
N THR A 308 -4.04 -1.01 2.60
CA THR A 308 -4.21 -0.21 1.38
C THR A 308 -3.38 1.08 1.44
N ASN A 309 -2.67 1.34 0.35
CA ASN A 309 -1.95 2.58 0.16
C ASN A 309 -2.85 3.57 -0.55
N SER A 310 -2.95 4.76 0.01
CA SER A 310 -3.49 5.91 -0.71
C SER A 310 -2.68 7.12 -0.31
N PHE A 311 -2.13 7.81 -1.29
CA PHE A 311 -1.40 9.03 -1.06
C PHE A 311 -1.92 10.12 -1.99
N SER A 312 -1.96 11.32 -1.46
CA SER A 312 -2.17 12.53 -2.24
C SER A 312 -0.83 13.22 -2.29
N PRO A 313 -0.10 13.17 -3.41
CA PRO A 313 1.19 13.81 -3.47
C PRO A 313 1.02 15.31 -3.20
N THR A 314 1.74 15.81 -2.20
CA THR A 314 1.79 17.23 -1.85
C THR A 314 3.22 17.68 -2.03
N GLY A 315 3.63 18.06 -3.23
CA GLY A 315 4.96 18.60 -3.45
C GLY A 315 5.04 19.40 -4.73
N GLU A 316 6.08 20.21 -4.83
CA GLU A 316 6.17 21.33 -5.76
C GLU A 316 7.23 21.08 -6.84
N VAL A 317 8.20 20.20 -6.55
CA VAL A 317 9.32 19.91 -7.45
C VAL A 317 9.47 18.41 -7.64
N TRP A 318 9.35 17.96 -8.88
CA TRP A 318 9.67 16.61 -9.30
C TRP A 318 11.10 16.59 -9.84
N SER A 319 11.94 15.72 -9.29
CA SER A 319 13.34 15.57 -9.73
C SER A 319 13.61 14.12 -10.06
N GLU A 320 14.36 13.88 -11.13
CA GLU A 320 14.78 12.56 -11.56
C GLU A 320 16.29 12.54 -11.76
N ALA A 321 16.92 11.44 -11.36
CA ALA A 321 18.31 11.13 -11.61
C ALA A 321 18.45 9.69 -12.10
N GLU A 322 19.20 9.51 -13.16
CA GLU A 322 19.49 8.24 -13.80
C GLU A 322 20.96 7.89 -13.61
N TYR A 323 21.18 6.64 -13.20
CA TYR A 323 22.48 6.01 -13.04
C TYR A 323 22.60 4.86 -14.06
N ALA A 324 23.73 4.15 -14.06
CA ALA A 324 23.92 3.06 -15.01
C ALA A 324 22.92 1.92 -14.77
N ASP A 325 22.67 1.60 -13.50
CA ASP A 325 21.89 0.41 -13.13
C ASP A 325 20.54 0.75 -12.48
N PHE A 326 20.29 2.00 -12.07
CA PHE A 326 19.07 2.37 -11.36
C PHE A 326 18.66 3.82 -11.61
N THR A 327 17.43 4.16 -11.24
CA THR A 327 16.88 5.52 -11.31
C THR A 327 16.29 5.92 -9.97
N CYS A 328 16.47 7.19 -9.59
CA CYS A 328 15.89 7.80 -8.42
C CYS A 328 15.03 8.99 -8.82
N SER A 329 13.76 8.97 -8.41
CA SER A 329 12.82 10.06 -8.67
C SER A 329 12.18 10.52 -7.37
N THR A 330 12.01 11.82 -7.21
CA THR A 330 11.54 12.40 -5.95
C THR A 330 10.59 13.55 -6.17
N LEU A 331 9.56 13.63 -5.34
CA LEU A 331 8.74 14.81 -5.17
C LEU A 331 9.13 15.50 -3.85
N THR A 332 9.53 16.76 -3.92
CA THR A 332 9.91 17.56 -2.75
C THR A 332 9.04 18.81 -2.60
N ASP A 333 8.97 19.33 -1.37
CA ASP A 333 8.43 20.67 -1.11
C ASP A 333 9.41 21.77 -1.54
N ASN A 334 9.00 23.04 -1.36
CA ASN A 334 9.81 24.22 -1.67
C ASN A 334 11.07 24.36 -0.79
N ASP A 335 11.09 23.71 0.36
CA ASP A 335 12.25 23.68 1.26
C ASP A 335 13.21 22.52 0.91
N GLY A 336 12.82 21.67 -0.05
CA GLY A 336 13.58 20.52 -0.51
C GLY A 336 13.49 19.31 0.42
N ASN A 337 12.44 19.22 1.25
CA ASN A 337 12.12 18.03 2.03
C ASN A 337 11.41 16.99 1.16
N LEU A 338 11.68 15.71 1.43
CA LEU A 338 11.13 14.59 0.67
C LEU A 338 9.67 14.33 1.05
N ASN A 339 8.79 14.26 0.05
CA ASN A 339 7.38 13.87 0.22
C ASN A 339 7.08 12.52 -0.46
N LEU A 340 7.71 12.25 -1.61
CA LEU A 340 7.68 10.97 -2.31
C LEU A 340 9.07 10.65 -2.83
N GLY A 341 9.58 9.46 -2.56
CA GLY A 341 10.77 8.90 -3.17
C GLY A 341 10.42 7.63 -3.93
N VAL A 342 10.98 7.48 -5.13
CA VAL A 342 10.86 6.30 -5.97
C VAL A 342 12.25 5.87 -6.42
N PHE A 343 12.64 4.67 -6.02
CA PHE A 343 13.85 4.00 -6.47
C PHE A 343 13.44 2.84 -7.36
N PHE A 344 14.08 2.71 -8.52
CA PHE A 344 13.85 1.61 -9.44
C PHE A 344 15.16 1.08 -9.99
N GLN A 345 15.31 -0.24 -9.98
CA GLN A 345 16.48 -0.97 -10.48
C GLN A 345 16.03 -2.08 -11.42
#